data_AF-A0A1Z5JRV4-F1
#
_entry.id   AF-A0A1Z5JRV4-F1
#
_cell.length_a   1.000
_cell.length_b   1.000
_cell.length_c   1.000
_cell.angle_alpha   90.00
_cell.angle_beta   90.00
_cell.angle_gamma   90.00
#
_symmetry.space_group_name_H-M   'P 1'
#
loop_
_entity.id
_entity.type
_entity.pdbx_description
1 polymer ?
#
loop_
_entity_poly.entity_id
_entity_poly.type
_entity_poly.pdbx_seq_one_letter_code
_entity_poly.pdbx_strand_id
1 'polypeptide(L)'
;MTEIALSLGCALMAFGPFVSLFALIIYQKAQLVIVVTTAAFFFLLGATPASFFWSIFHAIGLRGPLAAIIPGVFFQFVARCAFVSIYHKVERVIQVTLQKQLEEERYAEGGAGNSDASVRPVQRNREEWAEIVKLRLQLNDASCGVAAGVGFGGMHAVMFFGTLLASQMKNNVGVLYQESCPGMPSLAVSAIFACLFSILDVFWMLFTFFGMRRRLIYHRGTFDETGSRAIGGWFGNSRTGGNMALLLTLVSHFFSSVLTTSDYFKMGCTISLSSVGAVVLLTAYIFWAGVGRIYMPPAQSVILTNSLSRTHAE
;
A
#
# COMPACT_ATOMS: atom_id res chain seq x y z
N MET A 1 -35.93 -7.45 -7.89
CA MET A 1 -35.36 -6.66 -6.76
C MET A 1 -34.15 -7.34 -6.11
N THR A 2 -34.09 -8.68 -6.07
CA THR A 2 -32.94 -9.44 -5.52
C THR A 2 -31.63 -9.21 -6.27
N GLU A 3 -31.66 -9.05 -7.59
CA GLU A 3 -30.50 -8.80 -8.48
C GLU A 3 -29.75 -7.50 -8.15
N ILE A 4 -30.48 -6.40 -7.93
CA ILE A 4 -29.90 -5.09 -7.61
C ILE A 4 -29.26 -5.14 -6.21
N ALA A 5 -29.95 -5.77 -5.25
CA ALA A 5 -29.42 -5.94 -3.90
C ALA A 5 -28.14 -6.78 -3.91
N LEU A 6 -28.10 -7.87 -4.69
CA LEU A 6 -26.90 -8.70 -4.86
C LEU A 6 -25.76 -7.90 -5.49
N SER A 7 -26.03 -7.19 -6.59
CA SER A 7 -25.02 -6.41 -7.32
C SER A 7 -24.45 -5.28 -6.46
N LEU A 8 -25.31 -4.55 -5.75
CA LEU A 8 -24.91 -3.48 -4.83
C LEU A 8 -24.13 -4.03 -3.64
N GLY A 9 -24.58 -5.15 -3.05
CA GLY A 9 -23.88 -5.82 -1.96
C GLY A 9 -22.48 -6.30 -2.38
N CYS A 10 -22.36 -6.90 -3.56
CA CYS A 10 -21.07 -7.32 -4.12
C CYS A 10 -20.18 -6.12 -4.43
N ALA A 11 -20.72 -5.02 -4.97
CA ALA A 11 -19.97 -3.80 -5.21
C ALA A 11 -19.44 -3.17 -3.91
N LEU A 12 -20.29 -3.06 -2.89
CA LEU A 12 -19.90 -2.55 -1.57
C LEU A 12 -18.86 -3.46 -0.90
N MET A 13 -18.96 -4.78 -1.07
CA MET A 13 -17.98 -5.72 -0.53
C MET A 13 -16.62 -5.60 -1.26
N ALA A 14 -16.63 -5.56 -2.59
CA ALA A 14 -15.42 -5.47 -3.41
C ALA A 14 -14.66 -4.14 -3.18
N PHE A 15 -15.39 -3.02 -3.19
CA PHE A 15 -14.80 -1.68 -3.06
C PHE A 15 -14.79 -1.16 -1.62
N GLY A 16 -15.35 -1.89 -0.66
CA GLY A 16 -15.49 -1.45 0.74
C GLY A 16 -14.18 -1.05 1.41
N PRO A 17 -13.12 -1.89 1.38
CA PRO A 17 -11.82 -1.53 1.94
C PRO A 17 -11.23 -0.27 1.28
N PHE A 18 -11.36 -0.16 -0.04
CA PHE A 18 -10.91 1.02 -0.78
C PHE A 18 -11.65 2.29 -0.35
N VAL A 19 -12.99 2.28 -0.40
CA VAL A 19 -13.83 3.44 -0.09
C VAL A 19 -13.67 3.88 1.36
N SER A 20 -13.63 2.93 2.30
CA SER A 20 -13.45 3.24 3.72
C SER A 20 -12.09 3.87 4.03
N LEU A 21 -10.99 3.30 3.55
CA LEU A 21 -9.66 3.87 3.73
C LEU A 21 -9.51 5.20 2.98
N PHE A 22 -10.10 5.31 1.78
CA PHE A 22 -10.09 6.55 1.02
C PHE A 22 -10.81 7.68 1.75
N ALA A 23 -12.04 7.44 2.20
CA ALA A 23 -12.84 8.45 2.89
C ALA A 23 -12.27 8.84 4.26
N LEU A 24 -11.81 7.86 5.05
CA LEU A 24 -11.37 8.11 6.42
C LEU A 24 -9.95 8.68 6.53
N ILE A 25 -9.01 8.23 5.68
CA ILE A 25 -7.58 8.56 5.83
C ILE A 25 -7.10 9.50 4.72
N ILE A 26 -7.40 9.16 3.48
CA ILE A 26 -6.80 9.81 2.30
C ILE A 26 -7.48 11.15 2.01
N TYR A 27 -8.81 11.21 2.03
CA TYR A 27 -9.58 12.38 1.62
C TYR A 27 -9.30 13.62 2.50
N GLN A 28 -8.84 13.40 3.73
CA GLN A 28 -8.48 14.47 4.67
C GLN A 28 -7.29 15.32 4.19
N LYS A 29 -6.47 14.83 3.25
CA LYS A 29 -5.25 15.50 2.80
C LYS A 29 -5.09 15.37 1.27
N ALA A 30 -5.11 16.50 0.56
CA ALA A 30 -4.94 16.55 -0.89
C ALA A 30 -3.66 15.85 -1.40
N GLN A 31 -2.57 15.90 -0.62
CA GLN A 31 -1.32 15.21 -0.95
C GLN A 31 -1.49 13.68 -1.02
N LEU A 32 -2.26 13.08 -0.10
CA LEU A 32 -2.51 11.64 -0.10
C LEU A 32 -3.36 11.24 -1.31
N VAL A 33 -4.29 12.10 -1.74
CA VAL A 33 -5.09 11.88 -2.95
C VAL A 33 -4.19 11.80 -4.19
N ILE A 34 -3.19 12.68 -4.31
CA ILE A 34 -2.22 12.65 -5.41
C ILE A 34 -1.39 11.35 -5.38
N VAL A 35 -0.99 10.89 -4.19
CA VAL A 35 -0.27 9.61 -4.02
C VAL A 35 -1.13 8.44 -4.49
N VAL A 36 -2.43 8.42 -4.15
CA VAL A 36 -3.36 7.34 -4.55
C VAL A 36 -3.54 7.29 -6.06
N THR A 37 -3.79 8.43 -6.70
CA THR A 37 -4.03 8.50 -8.15
C THR A 37 -2.78 8.14 -8.95
N THR A 38 -1.61 8.62 -8.53
CA THR A 38 -0.33 8.26 -9.16
C THR A 38 0.00 6.79 -8.94
N ALA A 39 -0.24 6.23 -7.76
CA ALA A 39 -0.04 4.82 -7.49
C ALA A 39 -0.95 3.93 -8.38
N ALA A 40 -2.22 4.30 -8.53
CA ALA A 40 -3.16 3.63 -9.44
C ALA A 40 -2.70 3.68 -10.91
N PHE A 41 -2.11 4.80 -11.34
CA PHE A 41 -1.51 4.92 -12.66
C PHE A 41 -0.30 3.98 -12.83
N PHE A 42 0.57 3.87 -11.83
CA PHE A 42 1.69 2.92 -11.86
C PHE A 42 1.23 1.46 -11.90
N PHE A 43 0.11 1.12 -11.26
CA PHE A 43 -0.50 -0.20 -11.42
C PHE A 43 -0.85 -0.48 -12.89
N LEU A 44 -1.51 0.46 -13.57
CA LEU A 44 -1.85 0.31 -14.99
C LEU A 44 -0.58 0.22 -15.87
N LEU A 45 0.44 1.02 -15.58
CA LEU A 45 1.74 0.92 -16.25
C LEU A 45 2.40 -0.45 -16.07
N GLY A 46 2.20 -1.12 -14.93
CA GLY A 46 2.65 -2.50 -14.71
C GLY A 46 1.80 -3.54 -15.43
N ALA A 47 0.49 -3.30 -15.55
CA ALA A 47 -0.44 -4.21 -16.23
C ALA A 47 -0.26 -4.23 -17.76
N THR A 48 0.05 -3.10 -18.38
CA THR A 48 0.28 -2.99 -19.84
C THR A 48 1.37 -3.94 -20.36
N PRO A 49 2.62 -3.94 -19.85
CA PRO A 49 3.64 -4.88 -20.29
C PRO A 49 3.25 -6.32 -19.92
N ALA A 50 2.61 -6.57 -18.79
CA ALA A 50 2.13 -7.92 -18.46
C ALA A 50 1.19 -8.48 -19.54
N SER A 51 0.26 -7.65 -20.05
CA SER A 51 -0.62 -8.05 -21.16
C SER A 51 0.14 -8.30 -22.46
N PHE A 52 1.18 -7.51 -22.78
CA PHE A 52 2.02 -7.72 -23.94
C PHE A 52 2.80 -9.05 -23.86
N PHE A 53 3.39 -9.35 -22.70
CA PHE A 53 4.12 -10.60 -22.47
C PHE A 53 3.21 -11.84 -22.48
N TRP A 54 1.97 -11.71 -22.00
CA TRP A 54 0.99 -12.79 -22.12
C TRP A 54 0.74 -13.17 -23.59
N SER A 55 0.59 -12.18 -24.48
CA SER A 55 0.41 -12.44 -25.92
C SER A 55 1.62 -13.16 -26.53
N ILE A 56 2.84 -12.83 -26.10
CA ILE A 56 4.07 -13.53 -26.52
C ILE A 56 4.06 -14.99 -26.04
N PHE A 57 3.75 -15.25 -24.78
CA PHE A 57 3.70 -16.62 -24.26
C PHE A 57 2.61 -17.45 -24.93
N HIS A 58 1.47 -16.84 -25.26
CA HIS A 58 0.44 -17.49 -26.04
C HIS A 58 0.95 -17.89 -27.43
N ALA A 59 1.71 -17.03 -28.10
CA ALA A 59 2.29 -17.31 -29.42
C ALA A 59 3.33 -18.44 -29.40
N ILE A 60 4.07 -18.61 -28.30
CA ILE A 60 5.07 -19.68 -28.11
C ILE A 60 4.40 -21.03 -27.74
N GLY A 61 3.09 -21.04 -27.49
CA GLY A 61 2.34 -22.24 -27.12
C GLY A 61 2.31 -22.56 -25.63
N LEU A 62 2.80 -21.65 -24.77
CA LEU A 62 2.66 -21.74 -23.31
C LEU A 62 1.22 -21.39 -22.92
N ARG A 63 0.33 -22.38 -23.00
CA ARG A 63 -1.08 -22.24 -22.64
C ARG A 63 -1.26 -22.67 -21.18
N GLY A 64 -1.64 -21.72 -20.32
CA GLY A 64 -2.01 -22.02 -18.95
C GLY A 64 -2.16 -20.76 -18.09
N PRO A 65 -2.83 -20.86 -16.93
CA PRO A 65 -3.00 -19.73 -16.00
C PRO A 65 -1.66 -19.15 -15.55
N LEU A 66 -0.65 -20.01 -15.37
CA LEU A 66 0.70 -19.59 -14.96
C LEU A 66 1.37 -18.65 -15.97
N ALA A 67 1.07 -18.79 -17.27
CA ALA A 67 1.60 -17.91 -18.30
C ALA A 67 1.06 -16.47 -18.18
N ALA A 68 -0.14 -16.28 -17.62
CA ALA A 68 -0.65 -14.93 -17.31
C ALA A 68 -0.15 -14.42 -15.95
N ILE A 69 -0.07 -15.31 -14.95
CA ILE A 69 0.30 -14.95 -13.57
C ILE A 69 1.74 -14.49 -13.45
N ILE A 70 2.70 -15.21 -14.03
CA ILE A 70 4.13 -14.90 -13.91
C ILE A 70 4.46 -13.47 -14.38
N PRO A 71 4.11 -13.05 -15.62
CA PRO A 71 4.39 -11.69 -16.06
C PRO A 71 3.56 -10.66 -15.29
N GLY A 72 2.30 -10.96 -14.96
CA GLY A 72 1.45 -10.08 -14.16
C GLY A 72 2.08 -9.72 -12.81
N VAL A 73 2.41 -10.73 -12.01
CA VAL A 73 3.02 -10.55 -10.68
C VAL A 73 4.36 -9.83 -10.78
N PHE A 74 5.20 -10.22 -11.74
CA PHE A 74 6.53 -9.64 -11.92
C PHE A 74 6.47 -8.14 -12.28
N PHE A 75 5.73 -7.77 -13.33
CA PHE A 75 5.67 -6.37 -13.76
C PHE A 75 4.95 -5.49 -12.76
N GLN A 76 3.89 -5.98 -12.10
CA GLN A 76 3.26 -5.24 -11.03
C GLN A 76 4.20 -5.04 -9.82
N PHE A 77 5.02 -6.03 -9.46
CA PHE A 77 6.01 -5.88 -8.40
C PHE A 77 7.09 -4.85 -8.76
N VAL A 78 7.59 -4.88 -10.00
CA VAL A 78 8.55 -3.89 -10.51
C VAL A 78 7.93 -2.49 -10.49
N ALA A 79 6.67 -2.35 -10.92
CA ALA A 79 5.95 -1.07 -10.90
C ALA A 79 5.79 -0.52 -9.47
N ARG A 80 5.48 -1.37 -8.48
CA ARG A 80 5.46 -0.98 -7.05
C ARG A 80 6.82 -0.45 -6.60
N CYS A 81 7.90 -1.18 -6.89
CA CYS A 81 9.26 -0.75 -6.54
C CYS A 81 9.65 0.57 -7.23
N ALA A 82 9.28 0.73 -8.51
CA ALA A 82 9.56 1.94 -9.28
C ALA A 82 8.81 3.15 -8.70
N PHE A 83 7.52 3.01 -8.40
CA PHE A 83 6.72 4.03 -7.76
C PHE A 83 7.34 4.51 -6.44
N VAL A 84 7.66 3.59 -5.53
CA VAL A 84 8.26 3.92 -4.22
C VAL A 84 9.66 4.54 -4.38
N SER A 85 10.44 4.08 -5.36
CA SER A 85 11.74 4.68 -5.68
C SER A 85 11.62 6.14 -6.10
N ILE A 86 10.64 6.45 -6.95
CA ILE A 86 10.36 7.82 -7.41
C ILE A 86 9.83 8.66 -6.25
N TYR A 87 8.93 8.11 -5.45
CA TYR A 87 8.40 8.79 -4.25
C TYR A 87 9.52 9.27 -3.33
N HIS A 88 10.45 8.40 -2.93
CA HIS A 88 11.56 8.79 -2.05
C HIS A 88 12.54 9.77 -2.70
N LYS A 89 12.69 9.74 -4.04
CA LYS A 89 13.48 10.76 -4.75
C LYS A 89 12.82 12.12 -4.65
N VAL A 90 11.50 12.19 -4.88
CA VAL A 90 10.72 13.43 -4.76
C VAL A 90 10.75 13.95 -3.32
N GLU A 91 10.56 13.07 -2.34
CA GLU A 91 10.64 13.40 -0.91
C GLU A 91 11.98 14.09 -0.56
N ARG A 92 13.11 13.55 -1.04
CA ARG A 92 14.44 14.15 -0.83
C ARG A 92 14.56 15.52 -1.47
N VAL A 93 14.09 15.68 -2.70
CA VAL A 93 14.16 16.98 -3.41
C VAL A 93 13.36 18.02 -2.64
N ILE A 94 12.16 17.69 -2.18
CA ILE A 94 11.32 18.60 -1.40
C ILE A 94 12.00 18.98 -0.08
N GLN A 95 12.62 18.02 0.62
CA GLN A 95 13.36 18.28 1.86
C GLN A 95 14.53 19.25 1.64
N VAL A 96 15.31 19.05 0.59
CA VAL A 96 16.45 19.91 0.25
C VAL A 96 15.98 21.32 -0.12
N THR A 97 14.93 21.45 -0.93
CA THR A 97 14.37 22.76 -1.29
C THR A 97 13.85 23.50 -0.07
N LEU A 98 13.14 22.81 0.82
CA LEU A 98 12.63 23.41 2.05
C LEU A 98 13.77 23.90 2.95
N GLN A 99 14.82 23.10 3.13
CA GLN A 99 15.98 23.50 3.92
C GLN A 99 16.65 24.74 3.33
N LYS A 100 16.80 24.80 2.00
CA LYS A 100 17.41 25.95 1.32
C LYS A 100 16.60 27.24 1.54
N GLN A 101 15.27 27.17 1.47
CA GLN A 101 14.40 28.33 1.75
C GLN A 101 14.57 28.83 3.18
N LEU A 102 14.64 27.91 4.15
CA LEU A 102 14.88 28.27 5.56
C LEU A 102 16.25 28.91 5.79
N GLU A 103 17.27 28.48 5.04
CA GLU A 103 18.60 29.08 5.09
C GLU A 103 18.61 30.49 4.47
N GLU A 104 18.02 30.67 3.27
CA GLU A 104 17.90 31.97 2.59
C GLU A 104 17.15 33.00 3.46
N GLU A 105 16.07 32.58 4.11
CA GLU A 105 15.32 33.40 5.07
C GLU A 105 16.15 33.79 6.30
N ARG A 106 17.04 32.91 6.80
CA ARG A 106 17.93 33.19 7.94
C ARG A 106 19.00 34.22 7.56
N TYR A 107 19.55 34.14 6.34
CA TYR A 107 20.54 35.11 5.87
C TYR A 107 19.94 36.50 5.64
N ALA A 108 18.71 36.59 5.13
CA ALA A 108 18.03 37.88 4.93
C ALA A 108 17.82 38.66 6.24
N GLU A 109 17.57 37.96 7.35
CA GLU A 109 17.43 38.59 8.68
C GLU A 109 18.77 38.96 9.30
N GLY A 110 19.81 38.12 9.13
CA GLY A 110 21.15 38.38 9.70
C GLY A 110 21.88 39.57 9.07
N GLY A 111 21.51 40.00 7.86
CA GLY A 111 22.08 41.16 7.18
C GLY A 111 21.52 42.52 7.62
N ALA A 112 20.44 42.54 8.40
CA ALA A 112 19.77 43.77 8.85
C ALA A 112 20.16 44.18 10.29
N GLY A 113 21.42 43.96 10.69
CA GLY A 113 21.88 44.28 12.03
C GLY A 113 22.05 45.78 12.28
N ASN A 114 21.17 46.39 13.09
CA ASN A 114 21.59 47.08 14.33
C ASN A 114 20.39 47.49 15.23
N SER A 115 20.56 47.24 16.54
CA SER A 115 19.89 47.87 17.70
C SER A 115 18.35 47.87 17.77
N ASP A 116 17.74 46.75 18.19
CA ASP A 116 16.81 46.83 19.32
C ASP A 116 16.56 45.48 20.01
N ALA A 117 16.44 45.49 21.34
CA ALA A 117 16.33 44.30 22.19
C ALA A 117 14.94 43.63 22.15
N SER A 118 14.11 43.92 21.14
CA SER A 118 12.73 43.44 21.00
C SER A 118 12.58 42.20 20.09
N VAL A 119 13.68 41.62 19.58
CA VAL A 119 13.76 40.58 18.51
C VAL A 119 13.23 39.18 18.88
N ARG A 120 12.74 38.94 20.11
CA ARG A 120 12.26 37.60 20.52
C ARG A 120 10.95 37.08 19.89
N PRO A 121 9.97 37.87 19.42
CA PRO A 121 8.69 37.31 18.93
C PRO A 121 8.76 36.82 17.47
N VAL A 122 9.63 37.38 16.62
CA VAL A 122 9.71 37.01 15.19
C VAL A 122 10.38 35.65 14.99
N GLN A 123 11.43 35.36 15.75
CA GLN A 123 12.17 34.11 15.63
C GLN A 123 11.38 32.89 16.14
N ARG A 124 10.52 33.08 17.16
CA ARG A 124 9.58 32.06 17.64
C ARG A 124 8.56 31.66 16.57
N ASN A 125 7.97 32.64 15.89
CA ASN A 125 7.02 32.36 14.81
C ASN A 125 7.68 31.58 13.66
N ARG A 126 8.95 31.83 13.35
CA ARG A 126 9.66 31.13 12.26
C ARG A 126 9.97 29.67 12.59
N GLU A 127 10.45 29.38 13.80
CA GLU A 127 10.66 28.01 14.25
C GLU A 127 9.32 27.25 14.26
N GLU A 128 8.24 27.90 14.71
CA GLU A 128 6.89 27.37 14.66
C GLU A 128 6.41 27.11 13.23
N TRP A 129 6.62 28.03 12.28
CA TRP A 129 6.28 27.83 10.86
C TRP A 129 7.11 26.71 10.22
N ALA A 130 8.42 26.65 10.48
CA ALA A 130 9.29 25.60 9.99
C ALA A 130 8.88 24.23 10.57
N GLU A 131 8.50 24.18 11.84
CA GLU A 131 7.94 22.97 12.46
C GLU A 131 6.57 22.61 11.88
N ILE A 132 5.68 23.56 11.64
CA ILE A 132 4.37 23.32 11.00
C ILE A 132 4.56 22.78 9.59
N VAL A 133 5.47 23.35 8.80
CA VAL A 133 5.77 22.87 7.44
C VAL A 133 6.42 21.49 7.52
N LYS A 134 7.39 21.28 8.41
CA LYS A 134 8.01 19.97 8.63
C LYS A 134 7.01 18.91 9.11
N LEU A 135 6.05 19.27 9.95
CA LEU A 135 4.95 18.41 10.42
C LEU A 135 3.93 18.13 9.31
N ARG A 136 3.70 19.10 8.40
CA ARG A 136 2.89 18.88 7.20
C ARG A 136 3.60 18.05 6.14
N LEU A 137 4.93 18.12 6.07
CA LEU A 137 5.77 17.49 5.06
C LEU A 137 6.32 16.13 5.50
N GLN A 138 6.39 15.86 6.81
CA GLN A 138 6.39 14.51 7.37
C GLN A 138 5.01 13.89 7.17
N LEU A 139 4.64 13.74 5.90
CA LEU A 139 3.66 12.79 5.46
C LEU A 139 4.19 11.44 5.91
N ASN A 140 3.71 10.97 7.07
CA ASN A 140 4.17 9.74 7.70
C ASN A 140 4.26 8.67 6.62
N ASP A 141 5.43 8.07 6.41
CA ASP A 141 5.64 7.06 5.39
C ASP A 141 4.56 5.98 5.42
N ALA A 142 4.06 5.65 6.62
CA ALA A 142 2.96 4.73 6.78
C ALA A 142 1.66 5.24 6.14
N SER A 143 1.32 6.51 6.32
CA SER A 143 0.14 7.12 5.67
C SER A 143 0.29 7.13 4.14
N CYS A 144 1.49 7.38 3.63
CA CYS A 144 1.78 7.33 2.19
C CYS A 144 1.77 5.91 1.64
N GLY A 145 2.28 4.94 2.40
CA GLY A 145 2.23 3.52 2.06
C GLY A 145 0.80 2.99 2.02
N VAL A 146 -0.04 3.37 3.00
CA VAL A 146 -1.48 3.07 2.97
C VAL A 146 -2.14 3.73 1.76
N ALA A 147 -1.89 5.03 1.52
CA ALA A 147 -2.45 5.76 0.40
C ALA A 147 -2.09 5.10 -0.96
N ALA A 148 -0.81 4.82 -1.18
CA ALA A 148 -0.35 4.15 -2.38
C ALA A 148 -0.92 2.73 -2.52
N GLY A 149 -1.07 2.01 -1.40
CA GLY A 149 -1.66 0.68 -1.37
C GLY A 149 -3.14 0.68 -1.74
N VAL A 150 -3.89 1.68 -1.26
CA VAL A 150 -5.29 1.91 -1.65
C VAL A 150 -5.40 2.23 -3.14
N GLY A 151 -4.45 2.99 -3.70
CA GLY A 151 -4.38 3.24 -5.15
C GLY A 151 -4.15 1.97 -5.97
N PHE A 152 -3.17 1.16 -5.59
CA PHE A 152 -2.89 -0.13 -6.23
C PHE A 152 -4.07 -1.10 -6.09
N GLY A 153 -4.55 -1.32 -4.87
CA GLY A 153 -5.65 -2.25 -4.57
C GLY A 153 -6.98 -1.82 -5.19
N GLY A 154 -7.26 -0.51 -5.22
CA GLY A 154 -8.44 0.04 -5.89
C GLY A 154 -8.43 -0.25 -7.39
N MET A 155 -7.31 0.01 -8.08
CA MET A 155 -7.20 -0.29 -9.50
C MET A 155 -7.20 -1.80 -9.78
N HIS A 156 -6.59 -2.61 -8.91
CA HIS A 156 -6.65 -4.07 -8.98
C HIS A 156 -8.10 -4.56 -8.87
N ALA A 157 -8.88 -4.06 -7.90
CA ALA A 157 -10.29 -4.38 -7.75
C ALA A 157 -11.12 -3.94 -8.97
N VAL A 158 -10.89 -2.74 -9.52
CA VAL A 158 -11.58 -2.27 -10.74
C VAL A 158 -11.28 -3.18 -11.93
N MET A 159 -10.01 -3.54 -12.15
CA MET A 159 -9.62 -4.41 -13.26
C MET A 159 -10.14 -5.85 -13.11
N PHE A 160 -10.17 -6.36 -11.88
CA PHE A 160 -10.60 -7.73 -11.59
C PHE A 160 -12.12 -7.90 -11.59
N PHE A 161 -12.85 -6.96 -10.98
CA PHE A 161 -14.30 -7.08 -10.72
C PHE A 161 -15.15 -6.13 -11.57
N GLY A 162 -14.61 -5.00 -12.03
CA GLY A 162 -15.39 -3.93 -12.65
C GLY A 162 -16.10 -4.36 -13.94
N THR A 163 -15.46 -5.17 -14.79
CA THR A 163 -16.08 -5.68 -16.03
C THR A 163 -17.21 -6.67 -15.75
N LEU A 164 -17.03 -7.54 -14.76
CA LEU A 164 -18.07 -8.48 -14.31
C LEU A 164 -19.28 -7.74 -13.75
N LEU A 165 -19.06 -6.74 -12.89
CA LEU A 165 -20.13 -5.91 -12.34
C LEU A 165 -20.90 -5.19 -13.46
N ALA A 166 -20.19 -4.58 -14.42
CA ALA A 166 -20.81 -3.89 -15.54
C ALA A 166 -21.67 -4.83 -16.41
N SER A 167 -21.20 -6.07 -16.63
CA SER A 167 -21.95 -7.06 -17.40
C SER A 167 -23.27 -7.48 -16.73
N GLN A 168 -23.27 -7.62 -15.40
CA GLN A 168 -24.45 -8.02 -14.63
C GLN A 168 -25.46 -6.89 -14.53
N MET A 169 -25.01 -5.64 -14.38
CA MET A 169 -25.89 -4.48 -14.29
C MET A 169 -26.66 -4.18 -15.59
N LYS A 170 -26.11 -4.55 -16.76
CA LYS A 170 -26.71 -4.21 -18.06
C LYS A 170 -27.86 -5.14 -18.46
N ASN A 171 -27.73 -6.43 -18.19
CA ASN A 171 -28.71 -7.44 -18.58
C ASN A 171 -29.25 -8.11 -17.33
N ASN A 172 -30.37 -7.61 -16.79
CA ASN A 172 -31.05 -8.10 -15.58
C ASN A 172 -31.64 -9.52 -15.69
N VAL A 173 -31.03 -10.41 -16.48
CA VAL A 173 -31.55 -11.74 -16.81
C VAL A 173 -30.55 -12.81 -16.37
N GLY A 174 -30.53 -13.05 -15.06
CA GLY A 174 -29.94 -14.25 -14.46
C GLY A 174 -28.57 -14.06 -13.81
N VAL A 175 -28.34 -14.89 -12.79
CA VAL A 175 -27.08 -14.94 -12.03
C VAL A 175 -26.15 -15.98 -12.65
N LEU A 176 -24.90 -15.58 -12.91
CA LEU A 176 -23.88 -16.51 -13.40
C LEU A 176 -23.30 -17.31 -12.24
N TYR A 177 -23.39 -18.64 -12.34
CA TYR A 177 -22.76 -19.58 -11.41
C TYR A 177 -21.52 -20.18 -12.05
N GLN A 178 -20.50 -20.43 -11.23
CA GLN A 178 -19.26 -21.05 -11.66
C GLN A 178 -19.24 -22.51 -11.23
N GLU A 179 -18.72 -23.41 -12.09
CA GLU A 179 -18.64 -24.84 -11.79
C GLU A 179 -17.80 -25.15 -10.55
N SER A 180 -16.85 -24.27 -10.22
CA SER A 180 -15.99 -24.35 -9.05
C SER A 180 -16.78 -24.28 -7.75
N CYS A 181 -17.93 -23.58 -7.73
CA CYS A 181 -18.80 -23.43 -6.57
C CYS A 181 -20.26 -23.21 -6.97
N PRO A 182 -21.05 -24.28 -7.16
CA PRO A 182 -22.44 -24.17 -7.59
C PRO A 182 -23.34 -23.47 -6.57
N GLY A 183 -22.91 -23.37 -5.31
CA GLY A 183 -23.68 -22.72 -4.24
C GLY A 183 -23.52 -21.19 -4.16
N MET A 184 -22.60 -20.59 -4.92
CA MET A 184 -22.30 -19.16 -4.82
C MET A 184 -22.26 -18.47 -6.18
N PRO A 185 -22.89 -17.29 -6.34
CA PRO A 185 -22.76 -16.48 -7.56
C PRO A 185 -21.30 -16.14 -7.86
N SER A 186 -20.89 -16.22 -9.13
CA SER A 186 -19.53 -15.85 -9.54
C SER A 186 -19.20 -14.41 -9.17
N LEU A 187 -20.19 -13.51 -9.29
CA LEU A 187 -20.08 -12.10 -8.89
C LEU A 187 -19.69 -11.97 -7.41
N ALA A 188 -20.27 -12.78 -6.53
CA ALA A 188 -19.99 -12.73 -5.11
C ALA A 188 -18.58 -13.26 -4.80
N VAL A 189 -18.17 -14.36 -5.44
CA VAL A 189 -16.81 -14.92 -5.30
C VAL A 189 -15.76 -13.90 -5.76
N SER A 190 -15.96 -13.28 -6.94
CA SER A 190 -15.04 -12.26 -7.46
C SER A 190 -15.00 -11.00 -6.57
N ALA A 191 -16.12 -10.62 -5.97
CA ALA A 191 -16.15 -9.50 -5.02
C ALA A 191 -15.35 -9.79 -3.74
N ILE A 192 -15.39 -11.04 -3.22
CA ILE A 192 -14.56 -11.42 -2.06
C ILE A 192 -13.07 -11.40 -2.44
N PHE A 193 -12.70 -11.95 -3.60
CA PHE A 193 -11.31 -11.88 -4.06
C PHE A 193 -10.84 -10.44 -4.24
N ALA A 194 -11.64 -9.57 -4.85
CA ALA A 194 -11.32 -8.15 -4.99
C ALA A 194 -11.09 -7.48 -3.63
N CYS A 195 -11.93 -7.77 -2.65
CA CYS A 195 -11.78 -7.29 -1.28
C CYS A 195 -10.46 -7.79 -0.64
N LEU A 196 -10.19 -9.10 -0.72
CA LEU A 196 -8.98 -9.71 -0.16
C LEU A 196 -7.70 -9.17 -0.81
N PHE A 197 -7.64 -9.10 -2.14
CA PHE A 197 -6.50 -8.53 -2.86
C PHE A 197 -6.34 -7.04 -2.59
N SER A 198 -7.43 -6.27 -2.47
CA SER A 198 -7.34 -4.86 -2.11
C SER A 198 -6.71 -4.66 -0.73
N ILE A 199 -7.04 -5.48 0.27
CA ILE A 199 -6.42 -5.44 1.59
C ILE A 199 -4.95 -5.83 1.50
N LEU A 200 -4.66 -6.88 0.73
CA LEU A 200 -3.31 -7.41 0.55
C LEU A 200 -2.38 -6.41 -0.15
N ASP A 201 -2.88 -5.67 -1.14
CA ASP A 201 -2.18 -4.60 -1.83
C ASP A 201 -1.76 -3.46 -0.89
N VAL A 202 -2.57 -3.16 0.13
CA VAL A 202 -2.20 -2.20 1.18
C VAL A 202 -0.99 -2.69 1.96
N PHE A 203 -0.99 -3.95 2.40
CA PHE A 203 0.15 -4.52 3.13
C PHE A 203 1.40 -4.66 2.26
N TRP A 204 1.27 -5.12 1.02
CA TRP A 204 2.38 -5.18 0.06
C TRP A 204 3.01 -3.82 -0.19
N MET A 205 2.19 -2.78 -0.28
CA MET A 205 2.73 -1.43 -0.44
C MET A 205 3.47 -0.97 0.81
N LEU A 206 2.95 -1.23 2.01
CA LEU A 206 3.64 -0.93 3.27
C LEU A 206 5.00 -1.65 3.37
N PHE A 207 5.06 -2.94 3.03
CA PHE A 207 6.31 -3.69 2.96
C PHE A 207 7.27 -3.13 1.90
N THR A 208 6.75 -2.68 0.76
CA THR A 208 7.56 -2.09 -0.32
C THR A 208 8.17 -0.75 0.12
N PHE A 209 7.40 0.13 0.74
CA PHE A 209 7.90 1.37 1.32
C PHE A 209 8.98 1.11 2.37
N PHE A 210 8.71 0.22 3.32
CA PHE A 210 9.70 -0.18 4.32
C PHE A 210 10.99 -0.72 3.67
N GLY A 211 10.84 -1.67 2.74
CA GLY A 211 11.96 -2.35 2.10
C GLY A 211 12.83 -1.41 1.27
N MET A 212 12.21 -0.56 0.46
CA MET A 212 12.92 0.41 -0.37
C MET A 212 13.61 1.49 0.45
N ARG A 213 12.97 2.00 1.52
CA ARG A 213 13.60 2.98 2.41
C ARG A 213 14.84 2.43 3.09
N ARG A 214 14.81 1.19 3.57
CA ARG A 214 15.99 0.53 4.17
C ARG A 214 17.13 0.34 3.16
N ARG A 215 16.82 -0.05 1.92
CA ARG A 215 17.84 -0.14 0.86
C ARG A 215 18.48 1.20 0.51
N LEU A 216 17.76 2.29 0.76
CA LEU A 216 18.18 3.65 0.50
C LEU A 216 19.07 4.22 1.62
N ILE A 217 18.76 3.90 2.89
CA ILE A 217 19.53 4.34 4.07
C ILE A 217 20.80 3.50 4.25
N TYR A 218 20.70 2.17 4.11
CA TYR A 218 21.81 1.26 4.35
C TYR A 218 22.48 0.88 3.02
N HIS A 219 23.65 1.48 2.78
CA HIS A 219 24.52 1.12 1.66
C HIS A 219 25.11 -0.29 1.83
N ARG A 220 25.59 -0.88 0.72
CA ARG A 220 26.12 -2.24 0.70
C ARG A 220 27.44 -2.29 1.49
N GLY A 221 27.55 -3.16 2.49
CA GLY A 221 28.81 -3.42 3.22
C GLY A 221 28.81 -3.05 4.71
N THR A 222 27.83 -2.30 5.20
CA THR A 222 27.66 -2.03 6.64
C THR A 222 26.89 -3.17 7.29
N PHE A 223 27.60 -4.13 7.86
CA PHE A 223 27.02 -5.15 8.74
C PHE A 223 26.92 -4.58 10.15
N ASP A 224 25.70 -4.32 10.61
CA ASP A 224 25.41 -4.12 12.03
C ASP A 224 24.34 -5.14 12.42
N GLU A 225 24.79 -6.34 12.77
CA GLU A 225 23.91 -7.41 13.29
C GLU A 225 24.38 -7.78 14.70
N THR A 226 24.01 -6.95 15.67
CA THR A 226 24.07 -7.33 17.09
C THR A 226 22.73 -7.93 17.53
N GLY A 227 22.64 -9.26 17.39
CA GLY A 227 22.02 -10.18 18.36
C GLY A 227 20.55 -9.97 18.77
N SER A 228 19.61 -10.57 18.04
CA SER A 228 18.55 -11.42 18.62
C SER A 228 17.68 -12.06 17.53
N ARG A 229 17.70 -13.40 17.46
CA ARG A 229 16.96 -14.23 16.49
C ARG A 229 15.50 -14.46 16.89
N ALA A 230 14.78 -13.41 17.29
CA ALA A 230 13.31 -13.50 17.39
C ALA A 230 12.69 -13.36 15.99
N ILE A 231 11.45 -13.82 15.79
CA ILE A 231 10.71 -13.73 14.51
C ILE A 231 10.62 -12.27 13.98
N GLY A 232 10.70 -11.27 14.86
CA GLY A 232 10.79 -9.85 14.47
C GLY A 232 12.18 -9.37 14.04
N GLY A 233 13.26 -10.08 14.38
CA GLY A 233 14.64 -9.74 14.02
C GLY A 233 14.93 -9.87 12.52
N TRP A 234 14.09 -10.60 11.78
CA TRP A 234 14.22 -10.78 10.32
C TRP A 234 14.00 -9.47 9.55
N PHE A 235 13.23 -8.53 10.12
CA PHE A 235 13.01 -7.18 9.56
C PHE A 235 13.86 -6.13 10.27
N GLY A 236 15.07 -6.50 10.72
CA GLY A 236 15.98 -5.60 11.41
C GLY A 236 16.27 -4.29 10.66
N ASN A 237 16.91 -3.35 11.37
CA ASN A 237 17.35 -2.06 10.83
C ASN A 237 18.55 -2.21 9.89
N SER A 238 18.43 -3.05 8.87
CA SER A 238 19.51 -3.41 7.96
C SER A 238 19.00 -3.46 6.52
N ARG A 239 19.95 -3.49 5.58
CA ARG A 239 19.65 -3.70 4.16
C ARG A 239 19.03 -5.08 3.91
N THR A 240 19.45 -6.09 4.66
CA THR A 240 18.92 -7.46 4.56
C THR A 240 17.45 -7.50 4.97
N GLY A 241 17.08 -6.84 6.07
CA GLY A 241 15.67 -6.71 6.49
C GLY A 241 14.80 -6.04 5.43
N GLY A 242 15.33 -5.01 4.76
CA GLY A 242 14.64 -4.37 3.64
C GLY A 242 14.45 -5.29 2.43
N ASN A 243 15.46 -6.09 2.08
CA ASN A 243 15.36 -7.09 1.01
C ASN A 243 14.37 -8.21 1.36
N MET A 244 14.33 -8.65 2.61
CA MET A 244 13.39 -9.68 3.08
C MET A 244 11.94 -9.19 3.00
N ALA A 245 11.66 -7.92 3.32
CA ALA A 245 10.33 -7.33 3.13
C ALA A 245 9.89 -7.31 1.66
N LEU A 246 10.80 -6.97 0.74
CA LEU A 246 10.53 -7.00 -0.70
C LEU A 246 10.32 -8.43 -1.20
N LEU A 247 11.13 -9.38 -0.73
CA LEU A 247 10.98 -10.79 -1.07
C LEU A 247 9.66 -11.35 -0.56
N LEU A 248 9.28 -11.04 0.69
CA LEU A 248 7.99 -11.44 1.26
C LEU A 248 6.83 -10.92 0.40
N THR A 249 6.91 -9.67 -0.05
CA THR A 249 5.92 -9.06 -0.95
C THR A 249 5.81 -9.84 -2.25
N LEU A 250 6.94 -10.12 -2.91
CA LEU A 250 6.96 -10.88 -4.17
C LEU A 250 6.43 -12.30 -4.00
N VAL A 251 6.88 -13.02 -2.96
CA VAL A 251 6.49 -14.42 -2.70
C VAL A 251 5.01 -14.52 -2.33
N SER A 252 4.50 -13.67 -1.44
CA SER A 252 3.09 -13.67 -1.07
C SER A 252 2.18 -13.25 -2.23
N HIS A 253 2.63 -12.33 -3.09
CA HIS A 253 1.91 -11.96 -4.32
C HIS A 253 1.87 -13.09 -5.34
N PHE A 254 2.99 -13.76 -5.57
CA PHE A 254 3.04 -14.92 -6.43
C PHE A 254 2.16 -16.06 -5.88
N PHE A 255 2.28 -16.36 -4.59
CA PHE A 255 1.56 -17.44 -3.95
C PHE A 255 0.03 -17.21 -3.94
N SER A 256 -0.43 -16.01 -3.57
CA SER A 256 -1.86 -15.67 -3.65
C SER A 256 -2.42 -15.77 -5.07
N SER A 257 -1.66 -15.35 -6.09
CA SER A 257 -2.05 -15.46 -7.50
C SER A 257 -2.06 -16.91 -8.01
N VAL A 258 -1.18 -17.77 -7.50
CA VAL A 258 -1.22 -19.22 -7.83
C VAL A 258 -2.40 -19.89 -7.13
N LEU A 259 -2.71 -19.53 -5.88
CA LEU A 259 -3.84 -20.11 -5.15
C LEU A 259 -5.19 -19.86 -5.83
N THR A 260 -5.35 -18.73 -6.53
CA THR A 260 -6.57 -18.48 -7.33
C THR A 260 -6.71 -19.44 -8.53
N THR A 261 -5.64 -20.09 -8.98
CA THR A 261 -5.75 -21.12 -10.03
C THR A 261 -6.48 -22.38 -9.56
N SER A 262 -6.61 -22.57 -8.24
CA SER A 262 -7.38 -23.69 -7.68
C SER A 262 -8.86 -23.62 -8.08
N ASP A 263 -9.36 -22.45 -8.50
CA ASP A 263 -10.70 -22.29 -9.05
C ASP A 263 -10.94 -23.12 -10.32
N TYR A 264 -9.90 -23.64 -10.96
CA TYR A 264 -10.06 -24.57 -12.09
C TYR A 264 -10.66 -25.93 -11.68
N PHE A 265 -10.54 -26.31 -10.40
CA PHE A 265 -11.03 -27.59 -9.91
C PHE A 265 -12.49 -27.50 -9.43
N LYS A 266 -13.21 -28.64 -9.48
CA LYS A 266 -14.52 -28.78 -8.82
C LYS A 266 -14.35 -28.54 -7.31
N MET A 267 -15.18 -27.69 -6.72
CA MET A 267 -15.04 -27.20 -5.33
C MET A 267 -13.81 -26.31 -5.07
N GLY A 268 -13.14 -25.87 -6.13
CA GLY A 268 -11.92 -25.06 -6.08
C GLY A 268 -12.06 -23.77 -5.26
N CYS A 269 -13.24 -23.14 -5.31
CA CYS A 269 -13.44 -21.85 -4.64
C CYS A 269 -13.32 -21.95 -3.11
N THR A 270 -13.67 -23.10 -2.51
CA THR A 270 -13.58 -23.26 -1.05
C THR A 270 -12.11 -23.25 -0.60
N ILE A 271 -11.25 -23.86 -1.42
CA ILE A 271 -9.81 -23.97 -1.16
C ILE A 271 -9.12 -22.64 -1.46
N SER A 272 -9.38 -22.05 -2.63
CA SER A 272 -8.75 -20.78 -3.04
C SER A 272 -9.16 -19.62 -2.11
N LEU A 273 -10.44 -19.50 -1.76
CA LEU A 273 -10.92 -18.41 -0.90
C LEU A 273 -10.33 -18.51 0.51
N SER A 274 -10.35 -19.71 1.10
CA SER A 274 -9.80 -19.95 2.44
C SER A 274 -8.28 -19.74 2.47
N SER A 275 -7.56 -20.21 1.44
CA SER A 275 -6.11 -20.08 1.36
C SER A 275 -5.66 -18.65 1.09
N VAL A 276 -6.32 -17.90 0.20
CA VAL A 276 -6.04 -16.47 -0.03
C VAL A 276 -6.36 -15.68 1.25
N GLY A 277 -7.48 -15.96 1.92
CA GLY A 277 -7.80 -15.37 3.22
C GLY A 277 -6.71 -15.63 4.27
N ALA A 278 -6.20 -16.86 4.34
CA ALA A 278 -5.07 -17.21 5.22
C ALA A 278 -3.79 -16.43 4.87
N VAL A 279 -3.49 -16.24 3.59
CA VAL A 279 -2.35 -15.41 3.14
C VAL A 279 -2.52 -13.96 3.55
N VAL A 280 -3.72 -13.40 3.48
CA VAL A 280 -4.01 -12.03 3.95
C VAL A 280 -3.75 -11.91 5.44
N LEU A 281 -4.31 -12.80 6.25
CA LEU A 281 -4.14 -12.79 7.70
C LEU A 281 -2.67 -13.01 8.10
N LEU A 282 -1.97 -13.93 7.44
CA LEU A 282 -0.56 -14.19 7.67
C LEU A 282 0.30 -12.97 7.33
N THR A 283 0.04 -12.33 6.19
CA THR A 283 0.78 -11.12 5.76
C THR A 283 0.54 -9.96 6.73
N ALA A 284 -0.71 -9.77 7.17
CA ALA A 284 -1.06 -8.77 8.18
C ALA A 284 -0.40 -9.05 9.54
N TYR A 285 -0.39 -10.31 9.99
CA TYR A 285 0.26 -10.73 11.22
C TYR A 285 1.78 -10.49 11.17
N ILE A 286 2.45 -10.90 10.08
CA ILE A 286 3.88 -10.67 9.88
C ILE A 286 4.18 -9.17 9.88
N PHE A 287 3.32 -8.36 9.23
CA PHE A 287 3.46 -6.91 9.26
C PHE A 287 3.41 -6.37 10.68
N TRP A 288 2.36 -6.72 11.45
CA TRP A 288 2.19 -6.19 12.81
C TRP A 288 3.25 -6.69 13.80
N ALA A 289 3.61 -7.97 13.73
CA ALA A 289 4.61 -8.56 14.62
C ALA A 289 6.04 -8.09 14.33
N GLY A 290 6.36 -7.79 13.06
CA GLY A 290 7.70 -7.39 12.63
C GLY A 290 7.79 -5.91 12.27
N VAL A 291 7.34 -5.55 11.07
CA VAL A 291 7.57 -4.23 10.45
C VAL A 291 6.85 -3.11 11.18
N GLY A 292 5.61 -3.32 11.63
CA GLY A 292 4.75 -2.31 12.24
C GLY A 292 5.39 -1.64 13.45
N ARG A 293 6.10 -2.40 14.29
CA ARG A 293 6.82 -1.88 15.47
C ARG A 293 7.95 -0.92 15.12
N ILE A 294 8.60 -1.13 13.98
CA ILE A 294 9.74 -0.34 13.53
C ILE A 294 9.27 0.83 12.66
N TYR A 295 8.24 0.59 11.87
CA TYR A 295 7.77 1.48 10.82
C TYR A 295 6.82 2.56 11.34
N MET A 296 6.06 2.29 12.41
CA MET A 296 5.28 3.30 13.11
C MET A 296 6.09 3.87 14.28
N PRO A 297 6.41 5.18 14.30
CA PRO A 297 7.15 5.76 15.42
C PRO A 297 6.35 5.60 16.74
N PRO A 298 7.01 5.38 17.88
CA PRO A 298 6.38 5.17 19.19
C PRO A 298 5.60 6.39 19.73
N ALA A 299 5.45 7.47 18.95
CA ALA A 299 4.90 8.75 19.38
C ALA A 299 3.38 8.75 19.65
N GLN A 300 2.63 7.71 19.25
CA GLN A 300 1.18 7.64 19.50
C GLN A 300 0.78 6.72 20.66
N SER A 301 1.64 5.78 21.09
CA SER A 301 1.31 4.94 22.25
C SER A 301 1.37 5.73 23.56
N VAL A 302 2.27 6.71 23.65
CA VAL A 302 2.45 7.59 24.82
C VAL A 302 1.35 8.64 24.94
N ILE A 303 0.85 9.17 23.82
CA ILE A 303 -0.26 10.15 23.83
C ILE A 303 -1.57 9.46 24.25
N LEU A 304 -1.82 8.22 23.79
CA LEU A 304 -3.02 7.48 24.18
C LEU A 304 -2.99 7.06 25.66
N THR A 305 -1.81 6.72 26.19
CA THR A 305 -1.66 6.40 27.63
C THR A 305 -1.75 7.63 28.51
N ASN A 306 -1.21 8.78 28.07
CA ASN A 306 -1.34 10.03 28.83
C ASN A 306 -2.73 10.68 28.71
N SER A 307 -3.46 10.48 27.61
CA SER A 307 -4.86 10.92 27.51
C SER A 307 -5.77 10.07 28.38
N LEU A 308 -5.54 8.75 28.43
CA LEU A 308 -6.29 7.84 29.30
C LEU A 308 -5.99 8.06 30.79
N SER A 309 -4.75 8.42 31.17
CA SER A 309 -4.43 8.71 32.57
C SER A 309 -5.03 10.05 33.03
N ARG A 310 -5.19 11.04 32.16
CA ARG A 310 -5.87 12.30 32.49
C ARG A 310 -7.38 12.15 32.68
N THR A 311 -8.04 11.25 31.94
CA THR A 311 -9.50 11.00 32.11
C THR A 311 -9.87 10.21 33.36
N HIS A 312 -8.90 9.69 34.11
CA HIS A 312 -9.14 8.96 35.37
C HIS A 312 -8.72 9.74 36.63
N ALA A 313 -8.27 10.99 36.46
CA ALA A 313 -7.84 11.86 37.56
C ALA A 313 -8.81 13.02 37.86
N GLU A 314 -9.99 13.04 37.21
CA GLU A 314 -11.14 13.91 37.51
C GLU A 314 -12.33 13.05 37.96
#